data_AF-A0A8H5K736-F1
#
_entry.id   AF-A0A8H5K736-F1
#
_cell.length_a   1.000
_cell.length_b   1.000
_cell.length_c   1.000
_cell.angle_alpha   90.00
_cell.angle_beta   90.00
_cell.angle_gamma   90.00
#
_symmetry.space_group_name_H-M   'P 1'
#
loop_
_entity.id
_entity.type
_entity.pdbx_description
1 polymer ?
#
loop_
_entity_poly.entity_id
_entity_poly.type
_entity_poly.pdbx_seq_one_letter_code
_entity_poly.pdbx_strand_id
1 'polypeptide(L)'
;PQPPSAPQRPPPPANLHLHAKVYALGEKYSIEPLKALALSKFESDIRTIGQKEDFLAAIREAYTSTIETDRPLRDAVVAFLRKQKHLLKRDYMKAVLKETALGFDLLMELASD
;
A
#
# COMPACT_ATOMS: atom_id res chain seq x y z
N PRO A 1 32.89 8.40 -28.59
CA PRO A 1 32.89 8.12 -27.13
C PRO A 1 31.54 8.53 -26.51
N GLN A 2 30.79 7.58 -25.94
CA GLN A 2 29.60 7.92 -25.14
C GLN A 2 30.05 8.68 -23.88
N PRO A 3 29.30 9.72 -23.45
CA PRO A 3 29.58 10.39 -22.19
C PRO A 3 29.45 9.39 -21.03
N PRO A 4 30.25 9.55 -19.95
CA PRO A 4 30.17 8.66 -18.80
C PRO A 4 28.74 8.64 -18.28
N SER A 5 28.18 7.43 -18.18
CA SER A 5 26.85 7.23 -17.59
C SER A 5 26.87 7.80 -16.18
N ALA A 6 25.96 8.74 -15.90
CA ALA A 6 25.81 9.30 -14.55
C ALA A 6 25.68 8.14 -13.53
N PRO A 7 26.21 8.28 -12.30
CA PRO A 7 26.03 7.25 -11.28
C PRO A 7 24.54 6.95 -11.17
N GLN A 8 24.16 5.71 -11.51
CA GLN A 8 22.78 5.27 -11.37
C GLN A 8 22.46 5.38 -9.89
N ARG A 9 21.63 6.37 -9.53
CA ARG A 9 21.14 6.52 -8.16
C ARG A 9 20.51 5.18 -7.80
N PRO A 10 20.94 4.51 -6.71
CA PRO A 10 20.34 3.25 -6.33
C PRO A 10 18.83 3.46 -6.23
N PRO A 11 18.02 2.51 -6.72
CA PRO A 11 16.57 2.64 -6.64
C PRO A 11 16.22 2.95 -5.17
N PRO A 12 15.49 4.03 -4.90
CA PRO A 12 15.13 4.38 -3.53
C PRO A 12 14.43 3.17 -2.91
N PRO A 13 14.69 2.86 -1.62
CA PRO A 13 14.03 1.76 -0.95
C PRO A 13 12.51 1.94 -1.07
N ALA A 14 11.79 0.84 -1.27
CA ALA A 14 10.34 0.81 -1.23
C ALA A 14 9.87 1.44 0.10
N ASN A 15 9.00 2.44 0.01
CA ASN A 15 8.45 3.16 1.17
C ASN A 15 6.93 3.18 1.08
N LEU A 16 6.31 2.05 1.39
CA LEU A 16 4.86 1.86 1.34
C LEU A 16 4.14 2.83 2.26
N HIS A 17 4.66 3.04 3.47
CA HIS A 17 4.05 3.93 4.44
C HIS A 17 4.13 5.39 3.98
N LEU A 18 5.22 5.80 3.33
CA LEU A 18 5.33 7.13 2.74
C LEU A 18 4.29 7.33 1.65
N HIS A 19 4.16 6.38 0.72
CA HIS A 19 3.19 6.49 -0.36
C HIS A 19 1.76 6.51 0.16
N ALA A 20 1.43 5.70 1.17
CA ALA A 20 0.12 5.72 1.82
C ALA A 20 -0.18 7.09 2.47
N LYS A 21 0.80 7.70 3.15
CA LYS A 21 0.67 9.06 3.71
C LYS A 21 0.45 10.12 2.65
N VAL A 22 1.23 10.08 1.57
CA VAL A 22 1.09 11.04 0.47
C VAL A 22 -0.24 10.87 -0.24
N TYR A 23 -0.72 9.63 -0.38
CA TYR A 23 -2.05 9.33 -0.90
C TYR A 23 -3.15 9.96 -0.02
N ALA A 24 -3.09 9.73 1.30
CA ALA A 24 -4.03 10.34 2.25
C ALA A 24 -4.00 11.87 2.23
N LEU A 25 -2.82 12.49 2.08
CA LEU A 25 -2.69 13.94 1.91
C LEU A 25 -3.30 14.40 0.57
N GLY A 26 -3.06 13.67 -0.51
CA GLY A 26 -3.65 13.95 -1.82
C GLY A 26 -5.18 13.89 -1.80
N GLU A 27 -5.76 12.93 -1.08
CA GLU A 27 -7.20 12.83 -0.83
C GLU A 27 -7.69 14.01 0.02
N LYS A 28 -7.11 14.23 1.20
CA LYS A 28 -7.50 15.27 2.15
C LYS A 28 -7.50 16.68 1.56
N TYR A 29 -6.55 16.99 0.68
CA TYR A 29 -6.41 18.31 0.05
C TYR A 29 -6.94 18.35 -1.40
N SER A 30 -7.61 17.28 -1.86
CA SER A 30 -8.16 17.17 -3.22
C SER A 30 -7.13 17.41 -4.33
N ILE A 31 -5.89 16.97 -4.12
CA ILE A 31 -4.79 17.07 -5.09
C ILE A 31 -4.72 15.75 -5.86
N GLU A 32 -5.62 15.57 -6.82
CA GLU A 32 -5.80 14.31 -7.55
C GLU A 32 -4.50 13.78 -8.22
N PRO A 33 -3.67 14.61 -8.89
CA PRO A 33 -2.42 14.10 -9.48
C PRO A 33 -1.43 13.56 -8.44
N LEU A 34 -1.41 14.13 -7.23
CA LEU A 34 -0.54 13.66 -6.15
C LEU A 34 -1.02 12.31 -5.61
N LYS A 35 -2.34 12.20 -5.39
CA LYS A 35 -2.99 10.96 -4.96
C LYS A 35 -2.75 9.83 -5.95
N ALA A 36 -3.00 10.07 -7.24
CA ALA A 36 -2.76 9.11 -8.31
C ALA A 36 -1.29 8.67 -8.39
N LEU A 37 -0.35 9.62 -8.30
CA LEU A 37 1.08 9.31 -8.31
C LEU A 37 1.50 8.46 -7.09
N ALA A 38 0.98 8.78 -5.91
CA ALA A 38 1.25 8.04 -4.70
C ALA A 38 0.72 6.60 -4.79
N LEU A 39 -0.50 6.42 -5.30
CA LEU A 39 -1.09 5.10 -5.53
C LEU A 39 -0.23 4.28 -6.50
N SER A 40 0.14 4.86 -7.65
CA SER A 40 0.96 4.17 -8.66
C SER A 40 2.29 3.68 -8.08
N LYS A 41 2.94 4.50 -7.25
CA LYS A 41 4.18 4.12 -6.57
C LYS A 41 3.94 3.05 -5.50
N PHE A 42 2.86 3.15 -4.75
CA PHE A 42 2.47 2.14 -3.77
C PHE A 42 2.25 0.77 -4.43
N GLU A 43 1.48 0.71 -5.52
CA GLU A 43 1.23 -0.51 -6.28
C GLU A 43 2.50 -1.11 -6.87
N SER A 44 3.47 -0.27 -7.26
CA SER A 44 4.78 -0.71 -7.71
C SER A 44 5.58 -1.37 -6.59
N ASP A 45 5.68 -0.68 -5.45
CA ASP A 45 6.54 -1.05 -4.33
C ASP A 45 5.97 -2.23 -3.52
N ILE A 46 4.64 -2.38 -3.45
CA ILE A 46 3.99 -3.45 -2.67
C ILE A 46 4.30 -4.83 -3.24
N ARG A 47 4.75 -4.92 -4.50
CA ARG A 47 5.17 -6.20 -5.10
C ARG A 47 6.53 -6.68 -4.59
N THR A 48 7.35 -5.79 -4.04
CA THR A 48 8.72 -6.05 -3.62
C THR A 48 8.91 -5.81 -2.12
N ILE A 49 7.91 -6.20 -1.30
CA ILE A 49 7.94 -5.97 0.16
C ILE A 49 9.22 -6.52 0.77
N GLY A 50 10.14 -5.62 1.14
CA GLY A 50 11.38 -5.94 1.83
C GLY A 50 11.28 -5.73 3.35
N GLN A 51 10.49 -4.74 3.80
CA GLN A 51 10.36 -4.35 5.21
C GLN A 51 8.94 -4.57 5.70
N LYS A 52 8.77 -5.44 6.70
CA LYS A 52 7.44 -5.83 7.20
C LYS A 52 6.75 -4.67 7.90
N GLU A 53 7.51 -3.93 8.71
CA GLU A 53 7.05 -2.83 9.54
C GLU A 53 6.48 -1.69 8.69
N ASP A 54 7.16 -1.37 7.59
CA ASP A 54 6.72 -0.37 6.60
C ASP A 54 5.39 -0.78 5.96
N PHE A 55 5.24 -2.05 5.56
CA PHE A 55 3.99 -2.57 5.01
C PHE A 55 2.83 -2.48 6.01
N LEU A 56 3.04 -2.90 7.27
CA LEU A 56 2.00 -2.86 8.29
C LEU A 56 1.60 -1.42 8.65
N ALA A 57 2.56 -0.49 8.68
CA ALA A 57 2.28 0.92 8.88
C ALA A 57 1.46 1.50 7.72
N ALA A 58 1.77 1.11 6.49
CA ALA A 58 1.03 1.54 5.31
C ALA A 58 -0.42 1.03 5.29
N ILE A 59 -0.65 -0.23 5.70
CA ILE A 59 -2.01 -0.75 5.86
C ILE A 59 -2.78 0.08 6.88
N ARG A 60 -2.20 0.35 8.06
CA ARG A 60 -2.88 1.16 9.07
C ARG A 60 -3.24 2.54 8.52
N GLU A 61 -2.29 3.22 7.89
CA GLU A 61 -2.50 4.53 7.27
C GLU A 61 -3.66 4.50 6.24
N ALA A 62 -3.71 3.47 5.38
CA ALA A 62 -4.77 3.31 4.37
C ALA A 62 -6.17 3.12 4.97
N TYR A 63 -6.29 2.64 6.20
CA TYR A 63 -7.58 2.41 6.87
C TYR A 63 -7.92 3.46 7.92
N THR A 64 -6.96 4.25 8.39
CA THR A 64 -7.18 5.29 9.41
C THR A 64 -7.18 6.71 8.86
N SER A 65 -6.53 6.95 7.72
CA SER A 65 -6.27 8.30 7.20
C SER A 65 -6.94 8.60 5.86
N THR A 66 -7.76 7.69 5.36
CA THR A 66 -8.63 7.91 4.20
C THR A 66 -10.09 7.67 4.59
N ILE A 67 -11.02 8.34 3.93
CA ILE A 67 -12.45 8.04 4.09
C ILE A 67 -12.78 6.66 3.54
N GLU A 68 -13.82 6.01 4.07
CA GLU A 68 -14.17 4.63 3.71
C GLU A 68 -14.53 4.43 2.24
N THR A 69 -15.14 5.45 1.62
CA THR A 69 -15.49 5.44 0.20
C THR A 69 -14.30 5.65 -0.72
N ASP A 70 -13.13 6.03 -0.19
CA ASP A 70 -11.90 6.16 -0.96
C ASP A 70 -11.14 4.83 -1.01
N ARG A 71 -11.53 4.02 -1.99
CA ARG A 71 -11.17 2.61 -2.11
C ARG A 71 -9.81 2.28 -2.72
N PRO A 72 -9.25 3.01 -3.70
CA PRO A 72 -8.13 2.49 -4.51
C PRO A 72 -6.90 2.02 -3.73
N LEU A 73 -6.49 2.73 -2.67
CA LEU A 73 -5.35 2.30 -1.85
C LEU A 73 -5.66 1.02 -1.05
N ARG A 74 -6.88 0.90 -0.52
CA ARG A 74 -7.32 -0.29 0.23
C ARG A 74 -7.44 -1.49 -0.69
N ASP A 75 -7.99 -1.29 -1.88
CA ASP A 75 -8.15 -2.33 -2.90
C ASP A 75 -6.79 -2.84 -3.38
N ALA A 76 -5.78 -1.98 -3.50
CA ALA A 76 -4.40 -2.39 -3.79
C ALA A 76 -3.83 -3.34 -2.72
N VAL A 77 -4.08 -3.05 -1.43
CA VAL A 77 -3.70 -3.93 -0.30
C VAL A 77 -4.43 -5.26 -0.37
N VAL A 78 -5.74 -5.24 -0.59
CA VAL A 78 -6.59 -6.43 -0.69
C VAL A 78 -6.13 -7.32 -1.86
N ALA A 79 -5.95 -6.74 -3.04
CA ALA A 79 -5.49 -7.45 -4.23
C ALA A 79 -4.11 -8.10 -4.03
N PHE A 80 -3.21 -7.42 -3.32
CA PHE A 80 -1.91 -7.99 -2.95
C PHE A 80 -2.05 -9.18 -1.99
N LEU A 81 -2.80 -9.02 -0.90
CA LEU A 81 -2.97 -10.07 0.11
C LEU A 81 -3.75 -11.29 -0.40
N ARG A 82 -4.69 -11.07 -1.34
CA ARG A 82 -5.39 -12.14 -2.08
C ARG A 82 -4.40 -13.04 -2.83
N LYS A 83 -3.35 -12.45 -3.42
CA LYS A 83 -2.27 -13.20 -4.09
C LYS A 83 -1.29 -13.82 -3.09
N GLN A 84 -1.07 -13.16 -1.96
CA GLN A 84 -0.11 -13.57 -0.92
C GLN A 84 -0.79 -14.14 0.33
N LYS A 85 -1.75 -15.07 0.16
CA LYS A 85 -2.56 -15.66 1.26
C LYS A 85 -1.75 -16.22 2.43
N HIS A 86 -0.49 -16.62 2.19
CA HIS A 86 0.40 -17.13 3.22
C HIS A 86 0.74 -16.08 4.30
N LEU A 87 0.66 -14.78 3.98
CA LEU A 87 0.87 -13.68 4.93
C LEU A 87 -0.26 -13.59 5.96
N LEU A 88 -1.49 -13.96 5.60
CA LEU A 88 -2.66 -13.91 6.49
C LEU A 88 -2.54 -14.85 7.71
N LYS A 89 -1.70 -15.89 7.60
CA LYS A 89 -1.43 -16.83 8.70
C LYS A 89 -0.44 -16.29 9.73
N ARG A 90 0.27 -15.20 9.43
CA ARG A 90 1.32 -14.62 10.29
C ARG A 90 0.69 -13.77 11.39
N ASP A 91 1.22 -13.85 12.61
CA ASP A 91 0.61 -13.18 13.76
C ASP A 91 0.64 -11.66 13.67
N TYR A 92 1.70 -11.09 13.08
CA TYR A 92 1.76 -9.65 12.80
C TYR A 92 0.65 -9.17 11.83
N MET A 93 0.24 -10.03 10.89
CA MET A 93 -0.84 -9.70 9.95
C MET A 93 -2.20 -9.85 10.64
N LYS A 94 -2.38 -10.90 11.46
CA LYS A 94 -3.60 -11.08 12.27
C LYS A 94 -3.86 -9.90 13.20
N ALA A 95 -2.82 -9.27 13.75
CA ALA A 95 -2.96 -8.06 14.56
C ALA A 95 -3.62 -6.93 13.73
N VAL A 96 -3.07 -6.62 12.56
CA VAL A 96 -3.61 -5.56 11.68
C VAL A 96 -5.02 -5.89 11.18
N LEU A 97 -5.33 -7.15 10.88
CA LEU A 97 -6.67 -7.58 10.49
C LEU A 97 -7.72 -7.38 11.60
N LYS A 98 -7.32 -7.43 12.87
CA LYS A 98 -8.20 -7.17 14.01
C LYS A 98 -8.33 -5.68 14.34
N GLU A 99 -7.29 -4.91 14.03
CA GLU A 99 -7.22 -3.46 14.27
C GLU A 99 -7.94 -2.64 13.20
N THR A 100 -8.15 -3.20 12.01
CA THR A 100 -8.64 -2.48 10.83
C THR A 100 -9.79 -3.21 10.15
N ALA A 101 -10.54 -2.52 9.30
CA ALA A 101 -11.58 -3.14 8.47
C ALA A 101 -11.04 -4.03 7.34
N LEU A 102 -9.71 -4.19 7.21
CA LEU A 102 -9.08 -5.01 6.16
C LEU A 102 -9.58 -6.46 6.15
N GLY A 103 -9.85 -7.03 7.33
CA GLY A 103 -10.39 -8.39 7.42
C GLY A 103 -11.76 -8.53 6.76
N PHE A 104 -12.61 -7.50 6.90
CA PHE A 104 -13.92 -7.45 6.25
C PHE A 104 -13.78 -7.29 4.74
N ASP A 105 -12.94 -6.35 4.29
CA ASP A 105 -12.70 -6.11 2.86
C ASP A 105 -12.18 -7.37 2.13
N LEU A 106 -11.25 -8.11 2.75
CA LEU A 106 -10.78 -9.39 2.22
C LEU A 106 -11.90 -10.44 2.13
N LEU A 107 -12.81 -10.47 3.08
CA LEU A 107 -13.93 -11.41 3.12
C LEU A 107 -14.93 -11.09 1.98
N MET A 108 -15.24 -9.80 1.79
CA MET A 108 -16.12 -9.34 0.71
C MET A 108 -15.51 -9.55 -0.67
N GLU A 109 -14.21 -9.29 -0.83
CA GLU A 109 -13.48 -9.59 -2.08
C GLU A 109 -13.54 -11.08 -2.42
N LEU A 110 -13.31 -11.97 -1.44
CA LEU A 110 -13.35 -13.42 -1.66
C LEU A 110 -14.76 -13.97 -1.89
N ALA A 111 -15.79 -13.28 -1.40
CA ALA A 111 -17.19 -13.65 -1.63
C ALA A 111 -17.73 -13.16 -2.99
N SER A 112 -16.97 -12.29 -3.68
CA SER A 112 -17.33 -11.74 -4.99
C SER A 112 -16.75 -12.54 -6.16
N ASP A 113 -15.90 -13.53 -5.89
CA ASP A 113 -15.38 -14.55 -6.85
C ASP A 113 -16.37 -15.74 -6.96
#